data_AF-A0A915Q3Q3-F1
#
_entry.id   AF-A0A915Q3Q3-F1
#
_cell.length_a   1.000
_cell.length_b   1.000
_cell.length_c   1.000
_cell.angle_alpha   90.00
_cell.angle_beta   90.00
_cell.angle_gamma   90.00
#
_symmetry.space_group_name_H-M   'P 1'
#
loop_
_entity.id
_entity.type
_entity.pdbx_description
1 polymer ?
#
loop_
_entity_poly.entity_id
_entity_poly.type
_entity_poly.pdbx_seq_one_letter_code
_entity_poly.pdbx_strand_id
1 'polypeptide(L)'
;MHIAVSYVLRRDTLSKKCWAVIGFAGELFHFLTCKMKNGQKHESLMQKYVKILVVVSLYWFCSIGLVFLNKYLLSSESLKVLPLSFIFVVMIATNNLCLEYVGVSFYYVGRSLTTVFNVVCSYIVLGQVTSLKATLCCALIVGGFLLGVDQEDAAGTLSVSGVVYGVAASLFVALNAIYTQRTLPSVGDSIAQLTLYNNMNALVLFLPVMLFTGDISEVFYFPHLSSLRFWTLMTLSGILGFLMSYVTGWQIQITSPLTHNISGTAKAAVQTVIAVLWWREIKPLLWWVSNVVVLSGSVAYTMVKRKEMVDKYGTNKFKLTENSEQQSMLSGFNNENERV
;
A
#
# COMPACT_ATOMS: atom_id res chain seq x y z
N MET A 1 -20.98 -35.53 -20.88
CA MET A 1 -19.85 -35.41 -21.84
C MET A 1 -19.48 -33.97 -22.22
N HIS A 2 -20.31 -32.95 -21.93
CA HIS A 2 -20.01 -31.52 -22.24
C HIS A 2 -19.11 -30.78 -21.23
N ILE A 3 -18.94 -31.28 -20.00
CA ILE A 3 -18.12 -30.64 -18.96
C ILE A 3 -16.65 -31.06 -19.05
N ALA A 4 -16.37 -32.28 -19.51
CA ALA A 4 -15.01 -32.78 -19.70
C ALA A 4 -14.28 -32.11 -20.89
N VAL A 5 -15.01 -31.79 -21.97
CA VAL A 5 -14.45 -31.12 -23.15
C VAL A 5 -14.07 -29.66 -22.86
N SER A 6 -14.81 -28.98 -21.98
CA SER A 6 -14.49 -27.60 -21.55
C SER A 6 -13.25 -27.51 -20.64
N TYR A 7 -12.97 -28.55 -19.86
CA TYR A 7 -11.77 -28.62 -19.01
C TYR A 7 -10.49 -28.92 -19.81
N VAL A 8 -10.59 -29.71 -20.88
CA VAL A 8 -9.46 -30.02 -21.76
C VAL A 8 -9.11 -28.81 -22.65
N LEU A 9 -10.11 -28.10 -23.20
CA LEU A 9 -9.88 -26.91 -24.04
C LEU A 9 -9.26 -25.71 -23.28
N ARG A 10 -9.53 -25.56 -21.97
CA ARG A 10 -8.94 -24.47 -21.15
C ARG A 10 -7.47 -24.73 -20.78
N ARG A 11 -7.00 -25.98 -20.83
CA ARG A 11 -5.60 -26.37 -20.57
C ARG A 11 -4.67 -25.92 -21.70
N ASP A 12 -5.15 -25.97 -22.95
CA ASP A 12 -4.37 -25.57 -24.13
C ASP A 12 -4.20 -24.05 -24.26
N THR A 13 -5.17 -23.26 -23.78
CA THR A 13 -5.04 -21.79 -23.76
C THR A 13 -4.05 -21.33 -22.69
N LEU A 14 -3.95 -22.05 -21.57
CA LEU A 14 -2.99 -21.78 -20.50
C LEU A 14 -1.55 -22.15 -20.93
N SER A 15 -1.38 -23.26 -21.64
CA SER A 15 -0.08 -23.70 -22.19
C SER A 15 0.49 -22.69 -23.20
N LYS A 16 -0.36 -22.17 -24.09
CA LYS A 16 0.03 -21.15 -25.09
C LYS A 16 0.40 -19.80 -24.45
N LYS A 17 -0.26 -19.39 -23.36
CA LYS A 17 0.08 -18.16 -22.61
C LYS A 17 1.34 -18.34 -21.74
N CYS A 18 1.55 -19.53 -21.16
CA CYS A 18 2.81 -19.87 -20.48
C CYS A 18 4.01 -19.84 -21.45
N TRP A 19 3.83 -20.34 -22.67
CA TRP A 19 4.87 -20.30 -23.71
C TRP A 19 5.23 -18.88 -24.15
N ALA A 20 4.27 -17.95 -24.19
CA ALA A 20 4.55 -16.56 -24.53
C ALA A 20 5.40 -15.84 -23.46
N VAL A 21 5.17 -16.12 -22.17
CA VAL A 21 5.92 -15.52 -21.05
C VAL A 21 7.31 -16.16 -20.90
N ILE A 22 7.41 -17.48 -21.11
CA ILE A 22 8.70 -18.20 -21.15
C ILE A 22 9.53 -17.76 -22.38
N GLY A 23 8.89 -17.50 -23.52
CA GLY A 23 9.52 -16.95 -24.72
C GLY A 23 10.13 -15.57 -24.48
N PHE A 24 9.42 -14.67 -23.79
CA PHE A 24 9.92 -13.32 -23.47
C PHE A 24 11.10 -13.35 -22.48
N ALA A 25 11.08 -14.25 -21.48
CA ALA A 25 12.21 -14.46 -20.56
C ALA A 25 13.42 -15.10 -21.27
N GLY A 26 13.18 -16.01 -22.23
CA GLY A 26 14.20 -16.61 -23.08
C GLY A 26 14.85 -15.60 -24.03
N GLU A 27 14.06 -14.70 -24.64
CA GLU A 27 14.58 -13.61 -25.48
C GLU A 27 15.36 -12.57 -24.65
N LEU A 28 14.90 -12.23 -23.45
CA LEU A 28 15.64 -11.36 -22.54
C LEU A 28 16.96 -12.00 -22.06
N PHE A 29 16.96 -13.31 -21.78
CA PHE A 29 18.17 -14.07 -21.44
C PHE A 29 19.16 -14.16 -22.61
N HIS A 30 18.65 -14.39 -23.83
CA HIS A 30 19.46 -14.41 -25.05
C HIS A 30 20.02 -13.01 -25.37
N PHE A 31 19.24 -11.96 -25.17
CA PHE A 31 19.67 -10.57 -25.35
C PHE A 31 20.73 -10.15 -24.32
N LEU A 32 20.57 -10.55 -23.06
CA LEU A 32 21.55 -10.29 -21.98
C LEU A 32 22.85 -11.07 -22.17
N THR A 33 22.78 -12.32 -22.62
CA THR A 33 23.99 -13.11 -22.93
C THR A 33 24.71 -12.63 -24.19
N CYS A 34 23.98 -12.14 -25.21
CA CYS A 34 24.58 -11.60 -26.43
C CYS A 34 25.34 -10.28 -26.20
N LYS A 35 24.81 -9.39 -25.34
CA LYS A 35 25.45 -8.08 -25.07
C LYS A 35 26.69 -8.17 -24.17
N MET A 36 26.87 -9.24 -23.39
CA MET A 36 28.06 -9.46 -22.55
C MET A 36 29.30 -9.96 -23.31
N LYS A 37 29.20 -10.26 -24.61
CA LYS A 37 30.32 -10.81 -25.40
C LYS A 37 31.36 -9.75 -25.83
N ASN A 38 31.06 -8.46 -25.71
CA ASN A 38 31.90 -7.37 -26.23
C ASN A 38 32.92 -6.76 -25.25
N GLY A 39 33.17 -7.37 -24.09
CA GLY A 39 34.14 -6.87 -23.10
C GLY A 39 35.17 -7.93 -22.68
N GLN A 40 35.97 -8.46 -23.61
CA GLN A 40 37.02 -9.41 -23.26
C GLN A 40 38.29 -8.69 -22.77
N LYS A 41 38.44 -8.59 -21.45
CA LYS A 41 39.74 -8.45 -20.78
C LYS A 41 39.99 -9.74 -19.98
N HIS A 42 41.24 -10.21 -19.99
CA HIS A 42 41.68 -11.56 -19.63
C HIS A 42 41.32 -11.97 -18.18
N GLU A 43 40.13 -12.54 -17.96
CA GLU A 43 39.68 -13.09 -16.67
C GLU A 43 40.14 -14.54 -16.44
N SER A 44 40.41 -14.88 -15.18
CA SER A 44 40.85 -16.22 -14.77
C SER A 44 39.77 -17.28 -15.00
N LEU A 45 40.17 -18.53 -15.27
CA LEU A 45 39.22 -19.64 -15.53
C LEU A 45 38.20 -19.80 -14.39
N MET A 46 38.62 -19.59 -13.14
CA MET A 46 37.75 -19.62 -11.96
C MET A 46 36.63 -18.56 -12.01
N GLN A 47 36.91 -17.35 -12.50
CA GLN A 47 35.88 -16.32 -12.68
C GLN A 47 34.85 -16.72 -13.74
N LYS A 48 35.27 -17.40 -14.81
CA LYS A 48 34.36 -17.89 -15.86
C LYS A 48 33.42 -18.97 -15.31
N TYR A 49 33.94 -19.95 -14.57
CA TYR A 49 33.11 -21.00 -13.97
C TYR A 49 32.15 -20.46 -12.91
N VAL A 50 32.59 -19.52 -12.06
CA VAL A 50 31.72 -18.88 -11.05
C VAL A 50 30.61 -18.05 -11.72
N LYS A 51 30.91 -17.29 -12.78
CA LYS A 51 29.90 -16.55 -13.53
C LYS A 51 28.86 -17.48 -14.17
N ILE A 52 29.30 -18.58 -14.79
CA ILE A 52 28.39 -19.56 -15.40
C ILE A 52 27.50 -20.20 -14.33
N LEU A 53 28.07 -20.61 -13.19
CA LEU A 53 27.32 -21.20 -12.09
C LEU A 53 26.26 -20.23 -11.53
N VAL A 54 26.65 -18.98 -11.28
CA VAL A 54 25.72 -17.93 -10.81
C VAL A 54 24.58 -17.70 -11.81
N VAL A 55 24.88 -17.62 -13.10
CA VAL A 55 23.87 -17.42 -14.15
C VAL A 55 22.92 -18.62 -14.24
N VAL A 56 23.44 -19.84 -14.18
CA VAL A 56 22.63 -21.07 -14.21
C VAL A 56 21.77 -21.17 -12.94
N SER A 57 22.32 -20.89 -11.76
CA SER A 57 21.56 -20.88 -10.50
C SER A 57 20.47 -19.80 -10.49
N LEU A 58 20.76 -18.59 -11.00
CA LEU A 58 19.77 -17.52 -11.17
C LEU A 58 18.66 -17.92 -12.15
N TYR A 59 19.02 -18.56 -13.27
CA TYR A 59 18.04 -19.05 -14.24
C TYR A 59 17.13 -20.12 -13.64
N TRP A 60 17.69 -21.10 -12.93
CA TRP A 60 16.92 -22.14 -12.26
C TRP A 60 16.02 -21.56 -11.16
N PHE A 61 16.54 -20.62 -10.35
CA PHE A 61 15.76 -19.95 -9.31
C PHE A 61 14.63 -19.10 -9.89
N CYS A 62 14.90 -18.34 -10.95
CA CYS A 62 13.90 -17.50 -11.60
C CYS A 62 12.85 -18.34 -12.33
N SER A 63 13.25 -19.41 -13.01
CA SER A 63 12.36 -20.33 -13.72
C SER A 63 11.43 -21.10 -12.77
N ILE A 64 11.99 -21.69 -11.70
CA ILE A 64 11.21 -22.33 -10.64
C ILE A 64 10.32 -21.30 -9.95
N GLY A 65 10.86 -20.12 -9.65
CA GLY A 65 10.13 -18.99 -9.10
C GLY A 65 8.91 -18.62 -9.95
N LEU A 66 9.07 -18.45 -11.27
CA LEU A 66 8.02 -18.12 -12.23
C LEU A 66 6.93 -19.20 -12.33
N VAL A 67 7.30 -20.48 -12.26
CA VAL A 67 6.32 -21.59 -12.26
C VAL A 67 5.45 -21.55 -11.01
N PHE A 68 6.05 -21.36 -9.84
CA PHE A 68 5.29 -21.20 -8.59
C PHE A 68 4.52 -19.87 -8.58
N LEU A 69 5.10 -18.80 -9.12
CA LEU A 69 4.46 -17.49 -9.23
C LEU A 69 3.19 -17.60 -10.06
N ASN A 70 3.24 -18.25 -11.24
CA ASN A 70 2.09 -18.44 -12.10
C ASN A 70 0.99 -19.27 -11.42
N LYS A 71 1.37 -20.31 -10.67
CA LYS A 71 0.41 -21.13 -9.92
C LYS A 71 -0.28 -20.33 -8.80
N TYR A 72 0.45 -19.49 -8.07
CA TYR A 72 -0.10 -18.66 -6.99
C TYR A 72 -0.83 -17.40 -7.51
N LEU A 73 -0.39 -16.82 -8.62
CA LEU A 73 -0.95 -15.61 -9.23
C LEU A 73 -2.27 -15.89 -9.98
N LEU A 74 -2.50 -17.14 -10.39
CA LEU A 74 -3.78 -17.59 -10.98
C LEU A 74 -4.74 -18.22 -9.95
N SER A 75 -4.40 -18.24 -8.67
CA SER A 75 -5.33 -18.67 -7.62
C SER A 75 -6.51 -17.70 -7.53
N SER A 76 -7.71 -18.22 -7.26
CA SER A 76 -8.92 -17.40 -7.10
C SER A 76 -8.78 -16.32 -6.03
N GLU A 77 -7.99 -16.59 -4.98
CA GLU A 77 -7.76 -15.65 -3.88
C GLU A 77 -6.81 -14.51 -4.26
N SER A 78 -5.77 -14.75 -5.07
CA SER A 78 -4.81 -13.70 -5.46
C SER A 78 -5.44 -12.68 -6.42
N LEU A 79 -6.39 -13.10 -7.25
CA LEU A 79 -7.16 -12.20 -8.11
C LEU A 79 -8.08 -11.24 -7.32
N LYS A 80 -8.60 -11.67 -6.16
CA LYS A 80 -9.38 -10.79 -5.27
C LYS A 80 -8.50 -9.73 -4.59
N VAL A 81 -7.21 -10.03 -4.38
CA VAL A 81 -6.22 -9.14 -3.78
C VAL A 81 -5.59 -8.18 -4.80
N LEU A 82 -5.75 -8.45 -6.11
CA LEU A 82 -5.15 -7.65 -7.18
C LEU A 82 -5.49 -6.13 -7.11
N PRO A 83 -6.75 -5.71 -6.84
CA PRO A 83 -7.06 -4.28 -6.68
C PRO A 83 -6.29 -3.63 -5.53
N LEU A 84 -6.10 -4.34 -4.41
CA LEU A 84 -5.28 -3.87 -3.30
C LEU A 84 -3.82 -3.71 -3.75
N SER A 85 -3.28 -4.70 -4.48
CA SER A 85 -1.90 -4.66 -4.97
C SER A 85 -1.63 -3.54 -5.96
N PHE A 86 -2.59 -3.25 -6.83
CA PHE A 86 -2.51 -2.09 -7.72
C PHE A 86 -2.46 -0.78 -6.92
N ILE A 87 -3.37 -0.59 -5.97
CA ILE A 87 -3.39 0.59 -5.09
C ILE A 87 -2.07 0.70 -4.30
N PHE A 88 -1.54 -0.42 -3.80
CA PHE A 88 -0.29 -0.48 -3.06
C PHE A 88 0.91 -0.04 -3.92
N VAL A 89 1.03 -0.52 -5.15
CA VAL A 89 2.12 -0.12 -6.06
C VAL A 89 2.06 1.37 -6.38
N VAL A 90 0.86 1.89 -6.70
CA VAL A 90 0.67 3.33 -6.97
C VAL A 90 0.96 4.17 -5.72
N MET A 91 0.57 3.70 -4.53
CA MET A 91 0.88 4.33 -3.25
C MET A 91 2.39 4.43 -3.03
N ILE A 92 3.17 3.37 -3.29
CA ILE A 92 4.62 3.40 -3.11
C ILE A 92 5.27 4.33 -4.14
N ALA A 93 4.87 4.24 -5.42
CA ALA A 93 5.42 5.08 -6.48
C ALA A 93 5.19 6.57 -6.22
N THR A 94 3.95 6.96 -5.90
CA THR A 94 3.61 8.37 -5.61
C THR A 94 4.27 8.89 -4.33
N ASN A 95 4.44 8.05 -3.29
CA ASN A 95 5.17 8.44 -2.09
C ASN A 95 6.66 8.70 -2.37
N ASN A 96 7.30 7.85 -3.16
CA ASN A 96 8.72 8.01 -3.51
C ASN A 96 8.93 9.27 -4.37
N LEU A 97 8.08 9.49 -5.38
CA LEU A 97 8.11 10.71 -6.19
C LEU A 97 7.88 11.98 -5.34
N CYS A 98 6.97 11.93 -4.37
CA CYS A 98 6.76 13.06 -3.46
C CYS A 98 8.03 13.42 -2.67
N LEU A 99 8.74 12.42 -2.13
CA LEU A 99 9.99 12.62 -1.38
C LEU A 99 11.18 13.06 -2.25
N GLU A 100 11.12 12.82 -3.56
CA GLU A 100 12.11 13.32 -4.51
C GLU A 100 11.96 14.83 -4.75
N TYR A 101 10.72 15.29 -4.92
CA TYR A 101 10.42 16.69 -5.21
C TYR A 101 10.22 17.55 -3.96
N VAL A 102 10.06 16.95 -2.77
CA VAL A 102 9.75 17.67 -1.54
C VAL A 102 10.54 17.17 -0.35
N GLY A 103 11.02 18.13 0.46
CA GLY A 103 11.65 17.85 1.74
C GLY A 103 10.75 17.11 2.73
N VAL A 104 11.41 16.34 3.61
CA VAL A 104 10.77 15.50 4.64
C VAL A 104 9.87 16.33 5.57
N SER A 105 10.24 17.58 5.84
CA SER A 105 9.47 18.50 6.70
C SER A 105 8.06 18.78 6.16
N PHE A 106 7.92 19.00 4.84
CA PHE A 106 6.62 19.25 4.21
C PHE A 106 5.86 17.96 3.86
N TYR A 107 6.56 16.84 3.69
CA TYR A 107 5.94 15.53 3.48
C TYR A 107 4.88 15.20 4.56
N TYR A 108 5.10 15.62 5.81
CA TYR A 108 4.11 15.52 6.89
C TYR A 108 2.80 16.27 6.60
N VAL A 109 2.91 17.52 6.13
CA VAL A 109 1.75 18.38 5.85
C VAL A 109 0.86 17.72 4.81
N GLY A 110 1.46 17.19 3.72
CA GLY A 110 0.76 16.36 2.74
C GLY A 110 0.14 15.11 3.37
N ARG A 111 0.92 14.35 4.15
CA ARG A 111 0.47 13.08 4.74
C ARG A 111 -0.75 13.22 5.65
N SER A 112 -0.93 14.37 6.30
CA SER A 112 -2.12 14.64 7.11
C SER A 112 -3.44 14.61 6.32
N LEU A 113 -3.43 14.95 5.02
CA LEU A 113 -4.61 14.90 4.13
C LEU A 113 -5.15 13.47 3.96
N THR A 114 -4.32 12.46 4.23
CA THR A 114 -4.74 11.05 4.24
C THR A 114 -5.97 10.85 5.14
N THR A 115 -6.08 11.61 6.24
CA THR A 115 -7.24 11.54 7.14
C THR A 115 -8.52 12.04 6.45
N VAL A 116 -8.45 13.18 5.75
CA VAL A 116 -9.56 13.76 4.97
C VAL A 116 -9.97 12.81 3.85
N PHE A 117 -9.02 12.29 3.08
CA PHE A 117 -9.30 11.30 2.05
C PHE A 117 -9.87 10.01 2.60
N ASN A 118 -9.44 9.57 3.79
CA ASN A 118 -10.04 8.40 4.43
C ASN A 118 -11.53 8.62 4.75
N VAL A 119 -11.94 9.82 5.19
CA VAL A 119 -13.37 10.15 5.37
C VAL A 119 -14.13 10.03 4.05
N VAL A 120 -13.63 10.69 3.01
CA VAL A 120 -14.28 10.74 1.69
C VAL A 120 -14.36 9.33 1.10
N CYS A 121 -13.26 8.58 1.11
CA CYS A 121 -13.22 7.21 0.61
C CYS A 121 -14.05 6.26 1.47
N SER A 122 -14.10 6.41 2.79
CA SER A 122 -14.97 5.61 3.66
C SER A 122 -16.45 5.91 3.40
N TYR A 123 -16.81 7.15 3.12
CA TYR A 123 -18.17 7.52 2.69
C TYR A 123 -18.52 6.86 1.35
N ILE A 124 -17.64 6.94 0.35
CA ILE A 124 -17.90 6.40 -1.01
C ILE A 124 -17.87 4.85 -1.02
N VAL A 125 -16.86 4.24 -0.39
CA VAL A 125 -16.58 2.79 -0.51
C VAL A 125 -17.35 1.96 0.51
N LEU A 126 -17.56 2.48 1.72
CA LEU A 126 -18.29 1.80 2.80
C LEU A 126 -19.71 2.36 3.03
N GLY A 127 -20.10 3.48 2.40
CA GLY A 127 -21.44 4.06 2.54
C GLY A 127 -21.71 4.70 3.91
N GLN A 128 -20.69 4.94 4.73
CA GLN A 128 -20.88 5.46 6.08
C GLN A 128 -21.08 6.97 6.09
N VAL A 129 -22.30 7.44 6.40
CA VAL A 129 -22.59 8.86 6.61
C VAL A 129 -21.71 9.46 7.72
N THR A 130 -21.20 10.66 7.46
CA THR A 130 -20.30 11.40 8.35
C THR A 130 -21.06 12.59 8.96
N SER A 131 -20.90 12.88 10.25
CA SER A 131 -21.60 14.04 10.85
C SER A 131 -20.91 15.36 10.51
N LEU A 132 -21.68 16.44 10.63
CA LEU A 132 -21.23 17.83 10.40
C LEU A 132 -19.99 18.18 11.25
N LYS A 133 -19.89 17.63 12.48
CA LYS A 133 -18.74 17.85 13.37
C LYS A 133 -17.45 17.30 12.76
N ALA A 134 -17.51 16.14 12.12
CA ALA A 134 -16.35 15.53 11.48
C ALA A 134 -15.94 16.32 10.21
N THR A 135 -16.91 16.83 9.45
CA THR A 135 -16.65 17.70 8.28
C THR A 135 -15.94 19.00 8.67
N LEU A 136 -16.30 19.61 9.80
CA LEU A 136 -15.59 20.79 10.32
C LEU A 136 -14.13 20.48 10.68
N CYS A 137 -13.84 19.32 11.27
CA CYS A 137 -12.46 18.91 11.52
C CYS A 137 -11.68 18.69 10.22
N CYS A 138 -12.31 18.14 9.17
CA CYS A 138 -11.68 18.03 7.85
C CYS A 138 -11.37 19.41 7.26
N ALA A 139 -12.29 20.38 7.39
CA ALA A 139 -12.05 21.74 6.94
C ALA A 139 -10.86 22.40 7.68
N LEU A 140 -10.72 22.14 8.98
CA LEU A 140 -9.54 22.59 9.74
C LEU A 140 -8.23 21.99 9.24
N ILE A 141 -8.22 20.69 8.92
CA ILE A 141 -7.03 20.02 8.37
C ILE A 141 -6.66 20.60 7.01
N VAL A 142 -7.64 20.81 6.13
CA VAL A 142 -7.43 21.45 4.82
C VAL A 142 -6.92 22.88 4.98
N GLY A 143 -7.49 23.66 5.90
CA GLY A 143 -7.02 25.02 6.20
C GLY A 143 -5.58 25.05 6.71
N GLY A 144 -5.22 24.13 7.61
CA GLY A 144 -3.85 23.97 8.09
C GLY A 144 -2.88 23.59 6.96
N PHE A 145 -3.29 22.68 6.06
CA PHE A 145 -2.50 22.32 4.88
C PHE A 145 -2.26 23.50 3.95
N LEU A 146 -3.30 24.27 3.61
CA LEU A 146 -3.18 25.45 2.75
C LEU A 146 -2.24 26.49 3.37
N LEU A 147 -2.33 26.71 4.69
CA LEU A 147 -1.40 27.59 5.40
C LEU A 147 0.03 27.05 5.37
N GLY A 148 0.22 25.72 5.45
CA GLY A 148 1.54 25.10 5.31
C GLY A 148 2.14 25.25 3.92
N VAL A 149 1.32 25.10 2.86
CA VAL A 149 1.71 25.30 1.46
C VAL A 149 2.15 26.75 1.23
N ASP A 150 1.35 27.72 1.67
CA ASP A 150 1.64 29.15 1.54
C ASP A 150 2.99 29.53 2.19
N GLN A 151 3.30 28.97 3.35
CA GLN A 151 4.56 29.23 4.04
C GLN A 151 5.76 28.55 3.39
N GLU A 152 5.60 27.38 2.77
CA GLU A 152 6.68 26.76 1.98
C GLU A 152 6.89 27.47 0.64
N ASP A 153 5.82 28.01 0.04
CA ASP A 153 5.91 28.84 -1.17
C ASP A 153 6.65 30.14 -0.89
N ALA A 154 6.29 30.82 0.21
CA ALA A 154 6.96 32.01 0.69
C ALA A 154 8.45 31.77 1.03
N ALA A 155 8.80 30.54 1.45
CA ALA A 155 10.19 30.13 1.69
C ALA A 155 10.96 29.77 0.41
N GLY A 156 10.28 29.69 -0.75
CA GLY A 156 10.87 29.34 -2.05
C GLY A 156 11.24 27.86 -2.20
N THR A 157 10.82 27.00 -1.28
CA THR A 157 11.11 25.55 -1.29
C THR A 157 9.98 24.71 -1.87
N LEU A 158 8.88 25.34 -2.31
CA LEU A 158 7.72 24.65 -2.84
C LEU A 158 7.95 24.10 -4.24
N SER A 159 7.67 22.82 -4.42
CA SER A 159 7.56 22.18 -5.74
C SER A 159 6.11 21.79 -6.02
N VAL A 160 5.53 22.34 -7.10
CA VAL A 160 4.14 22.04 -7.49
C VAL A 160 3.95 20.57 -7.82
N SER A 161 4.90 19.95 -8.53
CA SER A 161 4.87 18.50 -8.81
C SER A 161 4.89 17.70 -7.51
N GLY A 162 5.70 18.12 -6.56
CA GLY A 162 5.77 17.56 -5.21
C GLY A 162 4.45 17.62 -4.45
N VAL A 163 3.75 18.77 -4.49
CA VAL A 163 2.41 18.92 -3.87
C VAL A 163 1.40 17.98 -4.53
N VAL A 164 1.38 17.90 -5.86
CA VAL A 164 0.47 17.01 -6.60
C VAL A 164 0.71 15.55 -6.23
N TYR A 165 1.97 15.10 -6.24
CA TYR A 165 2.32 13.74 -5.83
C TYR A 165 2.03 13.48 -4.34
N GLY A 166 2.20 14.48 -3.47
CA GLY A 166 1.87 14.37 -2.04
C GLY A 166 0.37 14.21 -1.77
N VAL A 167 -0.47 14.95 -2.48
CA VAL A 167 -1.95 14.81 -2.41
C VAL A 167 -2.37 13.45 -2.96
N ALA A 168 -1.84 13.05 -4.12
CA ALA A 168 -2.11 11.73 -4.72
C ALA A 168 -1.66 10.58 -3.80
N ALA A 169 -0.46 10.67 -3.24
CA ALA A 169 0.06 9.67 -2.30
C ALA A 169 -0.85 9.52 -1.08
N SER A 170 -1.33 10.63 -0.53
CA SER A 170 -2.24 10.62 0.62
C SER A 170 -3.58 9.94 0.32
N LEU A 171 -4.11 10.13 -0.89
CA LEU A 171 -5.29 9.42 -1.36
C LEU A 171 -5.05 7.90 -1.45
N PHE A 172 -3.95 7.48 -2.08
CA PHE A 172 -3.64 6.05 -2.24
C PHE A 172 -3.27 5.38 -0.91
N VAL A 173 -2.66 6.10 0.04
CA VAL A 173 -2.44 5.59 1.40
C VAL A 173 -3.78 5.33 2.09
N ALA A 174 -4.75 6.25 1.97
CA ALA A 174 -6.08 6.06 2.54
C ALA A 174 -6.81 4.88 1.90
N LEU A 175 -6.80 4.79 0.58
CA LEU A 175 -7.39 3.66 -0.15
C LEU A 175 -6.72 2.33 0.21
N ASN A 176 -5.39 2.29 0.30
CA ASN A 176 -4.66 1.07 0.65
C ASN A 176 -5.09 0.54 2.02
N ALA A 177 -5.25 1.41 3.02
CA ALA A 177 -5.71 1.01 4.34
C ALA A 177 -7.15 0.47 4.33
N ILE A 178 -8.07 1.13 3.61
CA ILE A 178 -9.47 0.71 3.48
C ILE A 178 -9.57 -0.63 2.73
N TYR A 179 -8.88 -0.77 1.60
CA TYR A 179 -8.88 -2.01 0.82
C TYR A 179 -8.23 -3.15 1.61
N THR A 180 -7.17 -2.89 2.38
CA THR A 180 -6.55 -3.91 3.25
C THR A 180 -7.59 -4.50 4.21
N GLN A 181 -8.36 -3.65 4.89
CA GLN A 181 -9.42 -4.13 5.79
C GLN A 181 -10.55 -4.84 5.02
N ARG A 182 -10.90 -4.39 3.82
CA ARG A 182 -11.98 -4.97 3.02
C ARG A 182 -11.62 -6.32 2.41
N THR A 183 -10.38 -6.52 1.99
CA THR A 183 -9.90 -7.77 1.39
C THR A 183 -9.46 -8.80 2.44
N LEU A 184 -9.23 -8.39 3.69
CA LEU A 184 -8.79 -9.28 4.75
C LEU A 184 -9.71 -10.50 4.99
N PRO A 185 -11.05 -10.36 5.02
CA PRO A 185 -11.94 -11.51 5.18
C PRO A 185 -11.91 -12.49 3.99
N SER A 186 -11.51 -12.02 2.80
CA SER A 186 -11.47 -12.87 1.60
C SER A 186 -10.34 -13.90 1.64
N VAL A 187 -9.28 -13.66 2.42
CA VAL A 187 -8.12 -14.55 2.57
C VAL A 187 -8.10 -15.30 3.90
N GLY A 188 -9.27 -15.48 4.52
CA GLY A 188 -9.41 -16.19 5.81
C GLY A 188 -8.77 -15.45 6.98
N ASP A 189 -8.80 -14.12 6.97
CA ASP A 189 -8.28 -13.22 8.03
C ASP A 189 -6.78 -13.40 8.38
N SER A 190 -6.03 -14.06 7.49
CA SER A 190 -4.59 -14.24 7.65
C SER A 190 -3.82 -13.10 6.96
N ILE A 191 -3.17 -12.26 7.78
CA ILE A 191 -2.34 -11.14 7.28
C ILE A 191 -1.12 -11.64 6.54
N ALA A 192 -0.54 -12.75 6.98
CA ALA A 192 0.60 -13.36 6.31
C ALA A 192 0.24 -13.74 4.86
N GLN A 193 -0.95 -14.33 4.65
CA GLN A 193 -1.44 -14.67 3.33
C GLN A 193 -1.76 -13.41 2.51
N LEU A 194 -2.43 -12.41 3.10
CA LEU A 194 -2.71 -11.14 2.42
C LEU A 194 -1.41 -10.47 1.95
N THR A 195 -0.41 -10.40 2.82
CA THR A 195 0.89 -9.78 2.54
C THR A 195 1.66 -10.56 1.48
N LEU A 196 1.62 -11.90 1.52
CA LEU A 196 2.24 -12.75 0.51
C LEU A 196 1.62 -12.52 -0.88
N TYR A 197 0.29 -12.60 -0.99
CA TYR A 197 -0.40 -12.35 -2.26
C TYR A 197 -0.18 -10.93 -2.77
N ASN A 198 -0.21 -9.95 -1.86
CA ASN A 198 0.04 -8.56 -2.21
C ASN A 198 1.44 -8.34 -2.77
N ASN A 199 2.47 -8.88 -2.11
CA ASN A 199 3.86 -8.73 -2.54
C ASN A 199 4.14 -9.48 -3.84
N MET A 200 3.56 -10.67 -4.03
CA MET A 200 3.69 -11.42 -5.29
C MET A 200 3.05 -10.68 -6.47
N ASN A 201 1.86 -10.11 -6.27
CA ASN A 201 1.20 -9.28 -7.28
C ASN A 201 1.99 -7.99 -7.54
N ALA A 202 2.52 -7.35 -6.48
CA ALA A 202 3.33 -6.15 -6.59
C ALA A 202 4.61 -6.38 -7.40
N LEU A 203 5.28 -7.53 -7.24
CA LEU A 203 6.46 -7.89 -8.05
C LEU A 203 6.15 -7.83 -9.55
N VAL A 204 4.98 -8.32 -9.97
CA VAL A 204 4.56 -8.29 -11.38
C VAL A 204 4.14 -6.88 -11.81
N LEU A 205 3.43 -6.16 -10.95
CA LEU A 205 2.93 -4.81 -11.24
C LEU A 205 4.05 -3.74 -11.26
N PHE A 206 5.16 -3.95 -10.56
CA PHE A 206 6.32 -3.06 -10.63
C PHE A 206 7.09 -3.17 -11.96
N LEU A 207 7.03 -4.32 -12.66
CA LEU A 207 7.69 -4.50 -13.96
C LEU A 207 7.26 -3.47 -15.02
N PRO A 208 5.96 -3.28 -15.32
CA PRO A 208 5.53 -2.25 -16.26
C PRO A 208 5.85 -0.84 -15.76
N VAL A 209 5.76 -0.59 -14.44
CA VAL A 209 6.12 0.72 -13.87
C VAL A 209 7.59 1.05 -14.15
N MET A 210 8.52 0.12 -13.89
CA MET A 210 9.95 0.28 -14.19
C MET A 210 10.25 0.47 -15.68
N LEU A 211 9.45 -0.15 -16.56
CA LEU A 211 9.55 0.07 -18.01
C LEU A 211 9.15 1.51 -18.39
N PHE A 212 8.12 2.06 -17.75
CA PHE A 212 7.66 3.43 -18.01
C PHE A 212 8.58 4.50 -17.41
N THR A 213 9.18 4.29 -16.24
CA THR A 213 10.15 5.23 -15.66
C THR A 213 11.52 5.19 -16.34
N GLY A 214 11.85 4.11 -17.03
CA GLY A 214 13.15 3.94 -17.70
C GLY A 214 14.28 3.43 -16.77
N ASP A 215 13.94 3.10 -15.52
CA ASP A 215 14.88 2.66 -14.48
C ASP A 215 15.70 1.43 -14.89
N ILE A 216 15.15 0.58 -15.75
CA ILE A 216 15.82 -0.63 -16.24
C ILE A 216 17.14 -0.28 -16.92
N SER A 217 17.18 0.81 -17.68
CA SER A 217 18.41 1.24 -18.36
C SER A 217 19.45 1.71 -17.34
N GLU A 218 19.04 2.51 -16.35
CA GLU A 218 19.91 3.06 -15.32
C GLU A 218 20.53 1.96 -14.45
N VAL A 219 19.74 0.93 -14.11
CA VAL A 219 20.22 -0.24 -13.36
C VAL A 219 21.40 -0.88 -14.07
N PHE A 220 21.36 -1.09 -15.40
CA PHE A 220 22.48 -1.73 -16.13
C PHE A 220 23.78 -0.93 -16.11
N TYR A 221 23.70 0.40 -16.02
CA TYR A 221 24.90 1.25 -15.97
C TYR A 221 25.39 1.53 -14.55
N PHE A 222 24.66 1.05 -13.52
CA PHE A 222 25.00 1.34 -12.14
C PHE A 222 26.26 0.59 -11.68
N PRO A 223 27.37 1.30 -11.37
CA PRO A 223 28.68 0.68 -11.16
C PRO A 223 28.79 -0.13 -9.86
N HIS A 224 27.88 0.06 -8.90
CA HIS A 224 27.90 -0.61 -7.61
C HIS A 224 26.99 -1.85 -7.54
N LEU A 225 26.40 -2.28 -8.66
CA LEU A 225 25.56 -3.49 -8.72
C LEU A 225 26.24 -4.74 -8.18
N SER A 226 27.56 -4.87 -8.35
CA SER A 226 28.32 -6.02 -7.86
C SER A 226 28.89 -5.83 -6.45
N SER A 227 28.63 -4.69 -5.80
CA SER A 227 29.15 -4.40 -4.46
C SER A 227 28.41 -5.18 -3.39
N LEU A 228 29.15 -5.86 -2.52
CA LEU A 228 28.57 -6.54 -1.35
C LEU A 228 27.81 -5.56 -0.45
N ARG A 229 28.32 -4.34 -0.28
CA ARG A 229 27.67 -3.29 0.53
C ARG A 229 26.30 -2.89 -0.03
N PHE A 230 26.16 -2.87 -1.35
CA PHE A 230 24.89 -2.57 -1.99
C PHE A 230 23.87 -3.67 -1.69
N TRP A 231 24.25 -4.94 -1.86
CA TRP A 231 23.36 -6.07 -1.59
C TRP A 231 23.04 -6.28 -0.10
N THR A 232 23.95 -5.95 0.82
CA THR A 232 23.65 -6.01 2.27
C THR A 232 22.65 -4.92 2.67
N LEU A 233 22.81 -3.70 2.17
CA LEU A 233 21.84 -2.63 2.40
C LEU A 233 20.49 -2.92 1.73
N MET A 234 20.51 -3.46 0.51
CA MET A 234 19.29 -3.83 -0.22
C MET A 234 18.52 -4.93 0.51
N THR A 235 19.19 -6.02 0.91
CA THR A 235 18.55 -7.13 1.65
C THR A 235 18.05 -6.68 3.02
N LEU A 236 18.82 -5.87 3.76
CA LEU A 236 18.38 -5.30 5.04
C LEU A 236 17.13 -4.43 4.87
N SER A 237 17.11 -3.56 3.86
CA SER A 237 15.94 -2.71 3.57
C SER A 237 14.72 -3.55 3.17
N GLY A 238 14.91 -4.64 2.42
CA GLY A 238 13.85 -5.57 2.04
C GLY A 238 13.25 -6.31 3.25
N ILE A 239 14.09 -6.76 4.18
CA ILE A 239 13.65 -7.40 5.43
C ILE A 239 12.84 -6.41 6.27
N LEU A 240 13.36 -5.19 6.47
CA LEU A 240 12.66 -4.16 7.23
C LEU A 240 11.35 -3.73 6.55
N GLY A 241 11.34 -3.63 5.21
CA GLY A 241 10.14 -3.32 4.43
C GLY A 241 9.07 -4.40 4.55
N PHE A 242 9.47 -5.67 4.48
CA PHE A 242 8.55 -6.80 4.71
C PHE A 242 7.96 -6.78 6.13
N LEU A 243 8.80 -6.58 7.14
CA LEU A 243 8.36 -6.48 8.54
C LEU A 243 7.38 -5.30 8.73
N MET A 244 7.70 -4.14 8.16
CA MET A 244 6.83 -2.97 8.20
C MET A 244 5.49 -3.23 7.51
N SER A 245 5.48 -3.93 6.37
CA SER A 245 4.24 -4.31 5.68
C SER A 245 3.38 -5.25 6.53
N TYR A 246 4.00 -6.24 7.17
CA TYR A 246 3.32 -7.18 8.05
C TYR A 246 2.71 -6.48 9.28
N VAL A 247 3.51 -5.68 9.98
CA VAL A 247 3.06 -4.91 11.16
C VAL A 247 1.96 -3.92 10.79
N THR A 248 2.04 -3.29 9.62
CA THR A 248 1.01 -2.36 9.12
C THR A 248 -0.32 -3.08 8.91
N GLY A 249 -0.31 -4.23 8.22
CA GLY A 249 -1.50 -5.05 8.06
C GLY A 249 -2.08 -5.50 9.41
N TRP A 250 -1.20 -5.85 10.35
CA TRP A 250 -1.59 -6.28 11.69
C TRP A 250 -2.23 -5.18 12.51
N GLN A 251 -1.66 -3.98 12.46
CA GLN A 251 -2.25 -2.80 13.06
C GLN A 251 -3.64 -2.52 12.48
N ILE A 252 -3.83 -2.62 11.16
CA ILE A 252 -5.13 -2.39 10.52
C ILE A 252 -6.16 -3.43 10.94
N GLN A 253 -5.78 -4.71 11.05
CA GLN A 253 -6.67 -5.79 11.49
C GLN A 253 -7.17 -5.58 12.92
N ILE A 254 -6.26 -5.28 13.86
CA ILE A 254 -6.62 -5.17 15.29
C ILE A 254 -7.28 -3.84 15.65
N THR A 255 -7.09 -2.80 14.82
CA THR A 255 -7.66 -1.47 15.07
C THR A 255 -8.67 -1.10 14.00
N SER A 256 -8.29 -0.21 13.07
CA SER A 256 -9.08 0.17 11.90
C SER A 256 -8.17 0.90 10.90
N PRO A 257 -8.56 1.01 9.62
CA PRO A 257 -7.89 1.86 8.63
C PRO A 257 -7.76 3.30 9.10
N LEU A 258 -8.75 3.79 9.84
CA LEU A 258 -8.72 5.13 10.38
C LEU A 258 -7.62 5.30 11.44
N THR A 259 -7.58 4.40 12.43
CA THR A 259 -6.56 4.42 13.49
C THR A 259 -5.15 4.32 12.91
N HIS A 260 -4.94 3.45 11.91
CA HIS A 260 -3.66 3.35 11.21
C HIS A 260 -3.23 4.69 10.58
N ASN A 261 -4.13 5.38 9.88
CA ASN A 261 -3.79 6.64 9.22
C ASN A 261 -3.50 7.77 10.22
N ILE A 262 -4.18 7.77 11.37
CA ILE A 262 -3.89 8.71 12.47
C ILE A 262 -2.52 8.40 13.09
N SER A 263 -2.21 7.13 13.38
CA SER A 263 -0.87 6.73 13.85
C SER A 263 0.21 7.09 12.84
N GLY A 264 -0.06 6.95 11.55
CA GLY A 264 0.83 7.40 10.47
C GLY A 264 1.05 8.92 10.47
N THR A 265 0.02 9.71 10.77
CA THR A 265 0.11 11.18 10.89
C THR A 265 0.92 11.58 12.11
N ALA A 266 0.71 10.92 13.27
CA ALA A 266 1.50 11.15 14.47
C ALA A 266 2.99 10.79 14.27
N LYS A 267 3.28 9.65 13.63
CA LYS A 267 4.64 9.26 13.23
C LYS A 267 5.28 10.33 12.36
N ALA A 268 4.56 10.82 11.35
CA ALA A 268 5.06 11.85 10.44
C ALA A 268 5.27 13.20 11.16
N ALA A 269 4.41 13.58 12.12
CA ALA A 269 4.60 14.80 12.92
C ALA A 269 5.89 14.75 13.72
N VAL A 270 6.14 13.63 14.41
CA VAL A 270 7.40 13.41 15.16
C VAL A 270 8.60 13.42 14.21
N GLN A 271 8.47 12.73 13.06
CA GLN A 271 9.50 12.71 12.03
C GLN A 271 9.84 14.11 11.53
N THR A 272 8.85 14.99 11.33
CA THR A 272 9.07 16.38 10.91
C THR A 272 9.79 17.19 11.96
N VAL A 273 9.43 17.07 13.25
CA VAL A 273 10.17 17.76 14.32
C VAL A 273 11.62 17.30 14.34
N ILE A 274 11.86 15.99 14.26
CA ILE A 274 13.23 15.43 14.21
C ILE A 274 13.96 15.93 12.97
N ALA A 275 13.31 15.99 11.80
CA ALA A 275 13.92 16.46 10.56
C ALA A 275 14.34 17.92 10.67
N VAL A 276 13.45 18.81 11.12
CA VAL A 276 13.77 20.24 11.27
C VAL A 276 14.94 20.44 12.24
N LEU A 277 14.99 19.69 13.34
CA LEU A 277 16.10 19.74 14.31
C LEU A 277 17.41 19.19 13.73
N TRP A 278 17.36 18.09 12.98
CA TRP A 278 18.54 17.42 12.44
C TRP A 278 19.16 18.22 11.28
N TRP A 279 18.34 18.69 10.33
CA TRP A 279 18.78 19.49 9.19
C TRP A 279 18.95 20.98 9.51
N ARG A 280 18.63 21.39 10.75
CA ARG A 280 18.71 22.80 11.22
C ARG A 280 17.97 23.76 10.28
N GLU A 281 16.81 23.34 9.80
CA GLU A 281 15.98 24.16 8.91
C GLU A 281 15.35 25.31 9.71
N ILE A 282 15.48 26.53 9.20
CA ILE A 282 14.84 27.70 9.81
C ILE A 282 13.46 27.84 9.17
N LYS A 283 12.41 27.51 9.93
CA LYS A 283 11.01 27.62 9.48
C LYS A 283 10.27 28.75 10.20
N PRO A 284 9.42 29.52 9.50
CA PRO A 284 8.68 30.64 10.10
C PRO A 284 7.68 30.14 11.16
N LEU A 285 7.31 31.01 12.10
CA LEU A 285 6.37 30.65 13.17
C LEU A 285 5.01 30.17 12.63
N LEU A 286 4.53 30.77 11.53
CA LEU A 286 3.27 30.38 10.88
C LEU A 286 3.29 28.93 10.38
N TRP A 287 4.45 28.43 9.94
CA TRP A 287 4.60 27.04 9.53
C TRP A 287 4.42 26.07 10.72
N TRP A 288 4.93 26.43 11.90
CA TRP A 288 4.68 25.67 13.12
C TRP A 288 3.21 25.70 13.53
N VAL A 289 2.55 26.85 13.38
CA VAL A 289 1.11 26.98 13.63
C VAL A 289 0.31 26.07 12.69
N SER A 290 0.63 26.01 11.39
CA SER A 290 0.03 25.06 10.44
C SER A 290 0.14 23.62 10.97
N ASN A 291 1.33 23.18 11.36
CA ASN A 291 1.55 21.81 11.84
C ASN A 291 0.74 21.48 13.10
N VAL A 292 0.60 22.43 14.03
CA VAL A 292 -0.21 22.29 15.24
C VAL A 292 -1.71 22.26 14.91
N VAL A 293 -2.18 23.10 14.00
CA VAL A 293 -3.58 23.11 13.53
C VAL A 293 -3.93 21.78 12.85
N VAL A 294 -3.06 21.26 12.00
CA VAL A 294 -3.23 19.96 11.34
C VAL A 294 -3.27 18.80 12.35
N LEU A 295 -2.35 18.80 13.32
CA LEU A 295 -2.28 17.74 14.34
C LEU A 295 -3.52 17.78 15.25
N SER A 296 -3.90 18.97 15.71
CA SER A 296 -5.09 19.15 16.56
C SER A 296 -6.38 18.81 15.81
N GLY A 297 -6.51 19.19 14.54
CA GLY A 297 -7.61 18.80 13.68
C GLY A 297 -7.74 17.28 13.53
N SER A 298 -6.61 16.59 13.35
CA SER A 298 -6.55 15.12 13.24
C SER A 298 -6.97 14.43 14.55
N VAL A 299 -6.53 14.94 15.70
CA VAL A 299 -6.93 14.42 17.02
C VAL A 299 -8.42 14.68 17.29
N ALA A 300 -8.90 15.91 17.05
CA ALA A 300 -10.29 16.28 17.23
C ALA A 300 -11.22 15.42 16.35
N TYR A 301 -10.86 15.23 15.08
CA TYR A 301 -11.57 14.35 14.16
C TYR A 301 -11.68 12.92 14.74
N THR A 302 -10.58 12.37 15.26
CA THR A 302 -10.55 11.03 15.85
C THR A 302 -11.50 10.92 17.05
N MET A 303 -11.53 11.93 17.92
CA MET A 303 -12.41 11.96 19.07
C MET A 303 -13.89 12.01 18.67
N VAL A 304 -14.22 12.84 17.68
CA VAL A 304 -15.58 12.91 17.13
C VAL A 304 -15.99 11.57 16.55
N LYS A 305 -15.13 10.97 15.72
CA LYS A 305 -15.46 9.69 15.09
C LYS A 305 -15.56 8.55 16.09
N ARG A 306 -14.70 8.53 17.09
CA ARG A 306 -14.77 7.56 18.19
C ARG A 306 -16.11 7.66 18.93
N LYS A 307 -16.58 8.87 19.24
CA LYS A 307 -17.90 9.08 19.86
C LYS A 307 -19.03 8.59 18.95
N GLU A 308 -19.02 8.95 17.67
CA GLU A 308 -20.04 8.47 16.70
C GLU A 308 -20.11 6.94 16.63
N MET A 309 -18.97 6.25 16.67
CA MET A 309 -18.93 4.78 16.64
C MET A 309 -19.51 4.16 17.93
N VAL A 310 -19.21 4.76 19.09
CA VAL A 310 -19.77 4.33 20.39
C VAL A 310 -21.28 4.55 20.44
N ASP A 311 -21.75 5.72 20.01
CA ASP A 311 -23.17 6.07 19.99
C ASP A 311 -23.98 5.16 19.05
N LYS A 312 -23.44 4.87 17.85
CA LYS A 312 -24.04 3.90 16.91
C LYS A 312 -24.12 2.50 17.49
N TYR A 313 -23.06 2.04 18.16
CA TYR A 313 -23.04 0.72 18.79
C TYR A 313 -24.07 0.62 19.92
N GLY A 314 -24.16 1.63 20.79
CA GLY A 314 -25.16 1.71 21.85
C GLY A 314 -26.59 1.67 21.31
N THR A 315 -26.86 2.44 20.26
CA THR A 315 -28.18 2.48 19.59
C THR A 315 -28.54 1.13 18.95
N ASN A 316 -27.60 0.48 18.25
CA ASN A 316 -27.84 -0.83 17.64
C ASN A 316 -28.08 -1.92 18.70
N LYS A 317 -27.33 -1.88 19.81
CA LYS A 317 -27.52 -2.81 20.92
C LYS A 317 -28.91 -2.62 21.56
N PHE A 318 -29.33 -1.39 21.79
CA PHE A 318 -30.67 -1.08 22.31
C PHE A 318 -31.78 -1.62 21.40
N LYS A 319 -31.71 -1.36 20.09
CA LYS A 319 -32.68 -1.89 19.10
C LYS A 319 -32.72 -3.41 19.05
N LEU A 320 -31.58 -4.08 19.20
CA LEU A 320 -31.53 -5.55 19.26
C LEU A 320 -32.22 -6.08 20.52
N THR A 321 -32.00 -5.44 21.67
CA THR A 321 -32.66 -5.82 22.94
C THR A 321 -34.17 -5.59 22.86
N GLU A 322 -34.61 -4.43 22.36
CA GLU A 322 -36.03 -4.10 22.19
C GLU A 322 -36.74 -5.08 21.22
N ASN A 323 -36.11 -5.40 20.07
CA ASN A 323 -36.64 -6.39 19.14
C ASN A 323 -36.73 -7.80 19.76
N SER A 324 -35.77 -8.16 20.61
CA SER A 324 -35.74 -9.47 21.28
C SER A 324 -36.83 -9.57 22.36
N GLU A 325 -37.08 -8.48 23.10
CA GLU A 325 -38.17 -8.37 24.08
C GLU A 325 -39.55 -8.33 23.41
N GLN A 326 -39.71 -7.62 22.29
CA GLN A 326 -40.95 -7.65 21.52
C GLN A 326 -41.23 -9.04 20.95
N GLN A 327 -40.21 -9.76 20.48
CA GLN A 327 -40.38 -11.09 19.90
C GLN A 327 -40.70 -12.15 20.96
N SER A 328 -40.17 -12.03 22.19
CA SER A 328 -40.54 -12.90 23.31
C SER A 328 -41.97 -12.64 23.79
N MET A 329 -42.40 -11.38 23.88
CA MET A 329 -43.78 -11.01 24.21
C MET A 329 -44.79 -11.54 23.18
N LEU A 330 -44.47 -11.44 21.88
CA LEU A 330 -45.33 -11.96 20.80
C LEU A 330 -45.46 -13.50 20.83
N SER A 331 -44.37 -14.19 21.19
CA SER A 331 -44.38 -15.66 21.35
C SER A 331 -45.16 -16.13 22.58
N GLY A 332 -45.18 -15.32 23.65
CA GLY A 332 -45.99 -15.58 24.84
C GLY A 332 -47.49 -15.56 24.55
N PHE A 333 -47.96 -14.55 23.80
CA PHE A 333 -49.35 -14.43 23.39
C PHE A 333 -49.83 -15.55 22.46
N ASN A 334 -49.00 -15.98 21.49
CA ASN A 334 -49.38 -17.10 20.61
C ASN A 334 -49.52 -18.42 21.37
N ASN A 335 -48.67 -18.67 22.37
CA ASN A 335 -48.73 -19.89 23.20
C ASN A 335 -49.89 -19.91 24.21
N GLU A 336 -50.47 -18.76 24.55
CA GLU A 336 -51.70 -18.66 25.34
C GLU A 336 -52.95 -18.88 24.47
N ASN A 337 -52.98 -18.33 23.24
CA ASN A 337 -54.10 -18.53 22.31
C ASN A 337 -54.23 -19.97 21.77
N GLU A 338 -53.15 -20.75 21.70
CA GLU A 338 -53.22 -22.18 21.35
C GLU A 338 -53.65 -23.09 22.51
N ARG A 339 -53.76 -22.56 23.74
CA ARG A 339 -54.14 -23.32 24.95
C ARG A 339 -55.59 -23.11 25.41
N VAL A 340 -56.38 -22.31 24.69
CA VAL A 340 -57.81 -22.06 24.93
C VAL A 340 -58.63 -22.74 23.84
#